data_AF-A0A8S0PW05-F1
#
_entry.id   AF-A0A8S0PW05-F1
#
_cell.length_a   1.000
_cell.length_b   1.000
_cell.length_c   1.000
_cell.angle_alpha   90.00
_cell.angle_beta   90.00
_cell.angle_gamma   90.00
#
_symmetry.space_group_name_H-M   'P 1'
#
loop_
_entity.id
_entity.type
_entity.pdbx_description
1 polymer ?
#
loop_
_entity_poly.entity_id
_entity_poly.type
_entity_poly.pdbx_seq_one_letter_code
_entity_poly.pdbx_strand_id
1 'polypeptide(L)' 'QLPRVKVVSALITKALVAIDAQKTYGQSRNLLVAQRVSVRERTVPPVPKYCFGNLVAIAMTESSAAEGKNMGF' A
#
# COMPACT_ATOMS: atom_id res chain seq x y z
N GLN A 1 12.61 -7.58 13.90
CA GLN A 1 11.42 -8.30 13.38
C GLN A 1 10.51 -7.31 12.64
N LEU A 2 9.94 -7.66 11.49
CA LEU A 2 8.97 -6.81 10.78
C LEU A 2 7.60 -6.86 11.48
N PRO A 3 6.89 -5.73 11.65
CA PRO A 3 5.53 -5.71 12.16
C PRO A 3 4.59 -6.59 11.32
N ARG A 4 3.71 -7.36 11.98
CA ARG A 4 2.71 -8.22 11.32
C ARG A 4 1.94 -7.48 10.23
N VAL A 5 1.52 -6.25 10.48
CA VAL A 5 0.79 -5.43 9.50
C VAL A 5 1.58 -5.23 8.20
N LYS A 6 2.89 -4.97 8.28
CA LYS A 6 3.72 -4.78 7.07
C LYS A 6 3.79 -6.06 6.24
N VAL A 7 3.99 -7.20 6.90
CA VAL A 7 4.09 -8.51 6.23
C VAL A 7 2.77 -8.88 5.56
N VAL A 8 1.65 -8.77 6.29
CA VAL A 8 0.32 -9.10 5.77
C VAL A 8 -0.07 -8.16 4.62
N SER A 9 0.18 -6.85 4.76
CA SER A 9 -0.11 -5.90 3.69
C SER A 9 0.71 -6.19 2.44
N ALA A 10 2.01 -6.46 2.57
CA ALA A 10 2.85 -6.84 1.42
C ALA A 10 2.36 -8.13 0.74
N LEU A 11 1.95 -9.14 1.52
CA LEU A 11 1.41 -10.38 0.99
C LEU A 11 0.12 -10.16 0.19
N ILE A 12 -0.82 -9.38 0.75
CA ILE A 12 -2.08 -9.03 0.07
C ILE A 12 -1.80 -8.24 -1.20
N THR A 13 -0.94 -7.22 -1.13
CA THR A 13 -0.52 -6.43 -2.30
C THR A 13 0.05 -7.32 -3.39
N LYS A 14 0.95 -8.27 -3.05
CA LYS A 14 1.52 -9.21 -4.02
C LYS A 14 0.45 -10.10 -4.67
N ALA A 15 -0.51 -10.58 -3.88
CA ALA A 15 -1.62 -11.38 -4.42
C ALA A 15 -2.50 -10.56 -5.37
N LEU A 16 -2.81 -9.30 -5.02
CA LEU A 16 -3.59 -8.40 -5.87
C LEU A 16 -2.87 -8.09 -7.19
N VAL A 17 -1.54 -7.88 -7.16
CA VAL A 17 -0.73 -7.71 -8.38
C VAL A 17 -0.83 -8.95 -9.28
N ALA A 18 -0.71 -10.15 -8.71
CA ALA A 18 -0.79 -11.38 -9.48
C ALA A 18 -2.17 -11.59 -10.13
N ILE A 19 -3.25 -11.24 -9.41
CA ILE A 19 -4.62 -11.29 -9.94
C ILE A 19 -4.83 -10.24 -11.03
N ASP A 20 -4.33 -9.02 -10.84
CA ASP A 20 -4.44 -7.95 -11.85
C ASP A 20 -3.71 -8.35 -13.14
N ALA A 21 -2.48 -8.88 -13.03
CA ALA A 21 -1.70 -9.37 -14.16
C ALA A 21 -2.43 -10.44 -14.99
N GLN A 22 -3.23 -11.30 -14.36
CA GLN A 22 -4.06 -12.28 -15.07
C GLN A 22 -5.19 -11.62 -15.87
N LYS A 23 -5.79 -10.54 -15.35
CA LYS A 23 -6.88 -9.82 -16.03
C LYS A 23 -6.37 -8.93 -17.16
N THR A 24 -5.14 -8.46 -17.07
CA THR A 24 -4.53 -7.56 -18.05
C THR A 24 -3.70 -8.29 -19.10
N TYR A 25 -3.91 -9.60 -19.30
CA TYR A 25 -3.16 -10.42 -20.26
C TYR A 25 -1.64 -10.36 -20.05
N GLY A 26 -1.19 -10.31 -18.81
CA GLY A 26 0.23 -10.23 -18.44
C GLY A 26 0.81 -8.81 -18.45
N GLN A 27 0.02 -7.78 -18.75
CA GLN A 27 0.48 -6.39 -18.70
C GLN A 27 0.56 -5.90 -17.25
N SER A 28 1.76 -5.62 -16.77
CA SER A 28 1.98 -5.01 -15.46
C SER A 28 1.52 -3.55 -15.44
N ARG A 29 0.87 -3.13 -14.36
CA ARG A 29 0.42 -1.74 -14.15
C ARG A 29 1.02 -1.17 -12.87
N ASN A 30 1.13 0.15 -12.82
CA ASN A 30 1.48 0.85 -11.59
C ASN A 30 0.40 0.58 -10.53
N LEU A 31 0.85 0.29 -9.30
CA LEU A 31 -0.03 0.02 -8.16
C LEU A 31 0.26 1.02 -7.03
N LEU A 32 -0.81 1.59 -6.48
CA LEU A 32 -0.75 2.42 -5.28
C LEU A 32 -1.45 1.69 -4.12
N VAL A 33 -0.73 1.50 -3.02
CA VAL A 33 -1.28 0.97 -1.76
C VAL A 33 -1.38 2.11 -0.76
N ALA A 34 -2.60 2.41 -0.32
CA ALA A 34 -2.87 3.48 0.64
C ALA A 34 -3.41 2.89 1.96
N GLN A 35 -2.75 3.22 3.07
CA GLN A 35 -3.14 2.78 4.41
C GLN A 35 -3.48 4.00 5.28
N ARG A 36 -4.70 4.01 5.83
CA ARG A 36 -5.09 5.00 6.83
C ARG A 36 -4.47 4.63 8.17
N VAL A 37 -3.71 5.55 8.76
CA VAL A 37 -3.04 5.36 10.05
C VAL A 37 -3.46 6.46 11.01
N SER A 38 -3.74 6.10 12.27
CA SER A 38 -3.96 7.08 13.33
C SER A 38 -2.69 7.91 13.56
N VAL A 39 -2.84 9.22 13.63
CA VAL A 39 -1.72 10.12 13.99
C VAL A 39 -1.85 10.71 15.40
N ARG A 40 -2.84 10.26 16.18
CA ARG A 40 -3.08 10.73 17.55
C ARG A 40 -1.86 10.58 18.46
N GLU A 41 -1.17 9.45 18.36
CA GLU A 41 0.08 9.19 19.11
C GLU A 41 1.30 9.94 18.53
N ARG A 42 1.15 10.58 17.36
CA ARG A 42 2.21 11.29 16.64
C ARG A 42 2.14 12.81 16.76
N THR A 43 1.11 13.36 17.39
CA THR A 43 1.01 14.80 17.66
C THR A 43 1.84 15.20 18.88
N VAL A 44 2.17 16.49 19.00
CA VAL A 44 2.84 17.05 20.17
C VAL A 44 1.97 18.17 20.75
N PRO A 45 1.30 17.98 21.90
CA PRO A 45 1.21 16.74 22.69
C PRO A 45 0.37 15.64 22.01
N PRO A 46 0.52 14.35 22.39
CA PRO A 46 -0.31 13.26 21.86
C PRO A 46 -1.80 13.46 22.17
N VAL A 47 -2.67 13.27 21.17
CA VAL A 47 -4.12 13.32 21.35
C VAL A 47 -4.61 12.01 21.99
N PRO A 48 -5.40 12.05 23.08
CA PRO A 48 -5.94 10.84 23.69
C PRO A 48 -6.82 10.01 22.74
N LYS A 49 -6.83 8.68 22.93
CA LYS A 49 -7.60 7.74 22.09
C LYS A 49 -9.12 7.94 22.18
N TYR A 50 -9.60 8.43 23.32
CA TYR A 50 -11.02 8.67 23.58
C TYR A 50 -11.55 10.01 23.04
N CYS A 51 -10.68 10.90 22.53
CA CYS A 51 -11.15 12.16 21.95
C CYS A 51 -11.93 11.90 20.65
N PHE A 52 -13.00 12.64 20.43
CA PHE A 52 -13.80 12.54 19.21
C PHE A 52 -13.10 13.24 18.01
N GLY A 53 -13.49 12.88 16.79
CA GLY A 53 -12.94 13.45 15.55
C GLY A 53 -11.96 12.54 14.81
N ASN A 54 -11.81 12.74 13.50
CA ASN A 54 -10.91 11.94 12.68
C ASN A 54 -9.52 12.58 12.63
N LEU A 55 -8.50 11.85 13.12
CA LEU A 55 -7.11 12.28 13.05
C LEU A 55 -6.26 11.17 12.42
N VAL A 56 -6.20 11.21 11.10
CA VAL A 56 -5.67 10.12 10.25
C VAL A 56 -4.71 10.70 9.22
N ALA A 57 -3.60 10.01 8.97
CA ALA A 57 -2.75 10.21 7.80
C ALA A 57 -2.88 9.04 6.83
N ILE A 58 -2.51 9.26 5.57
CA ILE A 58 -2.45 8.23 4.54
C ILE A 58 -0.98 7.87 4.33
N ALA A 59 -0.60 6.64 4.68
CA ALA A 59 0.68 6.06 4.29
C ALA A 59 0.53 5.44 2.90
N MET A 60 1.29 5.94 1.93
CA MET A 60 1.23 5.50 0.54
C MET A 60 2.48 4.69 0.18
N THR A 61 2.31 3.67 -0.64
CA THR A 61 3.40 2.88 -1.21
C THR A 61 3.09 2.61 -2.66
N GLU A 62 4.03 2.97 -3.53
CA GLU A 62 3.92 2.79 -4.97
C GLU A 62 4.76 1.59 -5.41
N SER A 63 4.22 0.82 -6.35
CA SER A 63 4.93 -0.21 -7.07
C SER A 63 4.80 0.09 -8.56
N SER A 64 5.89 0.51 -9.18
CA SER A 64 5.94 0.74 -10.62
C SER A 64 5.95 -0.59 -11.36
N ALA A 65 5.20 -0.66 -12.46
CA ALA A 65 5.37 -1.74 -13.42
C ALA A 65 6.79 -1.67 -14.01
N ALA A 66 7.45 -2.83 -14.15
CA ALA A 66 8.66 -2.89 -14.96
C ALA A 66 8.28 -2.61 -16.42
N GLU A 67 9.04 -1.76 -17.13
CA GLU A 67 8.85 -1.60 -18.57
C GLU A 67 9.02 -2.97 -19.25
N GLY A 68 7.98 -3.42 -19.95
CA GLY A 68 8.09 -4.56 -20.83
C GLY A 68 9.12 -4.24 -21.90
N LYS A 69 10.28 -4.93 -21.88
CA LYS A 69 11.18 -4.94 -23.03
C LYS A 69 10.37 -5.46 -24.22
N ASN A 70 9.99 -4.56 -25.12
CA ASN A 70 9.51 -4.92 -26.44
C ASN A 70 10.66 -5.68 -27.13
N MET A 71 10.66 -7.01 -27.05
CA MET A 71 11.44 -7.82 -27.99
C MET A 71 10.70 -7.72 -29.31
N GLY A 72 11.13 -6.76 -30.14
CA GLY A 72 10.71 -6.70 -31.53
C GLY A 72 11.13 -7.99 -32.23
N PHE A 73 10.16 -8.68 -32.80
CA PHE A 73 10.36 -9.65 -33.87
C PHE A 73 10.00 -8.98 -35.18
#